data_AF-A0A435WT84-F1
#
_entry.id   AF-A0A435WT84-F1
#
_cell.length_a   1.000
_cell.length_b   1.000
_cell.length_c   1.000
_cell.angle_alpha   90.00
_cell.angle_beta   90.00
_cell.angle_gamma   90.00
#
_symmetry.space_group_name_H-M   'P 1'
#
loop_
_entity.id
_entity.type
_entity.pdbx_description
1 polymer ?
#
loop_
_entity_poly.entity_id
_entity_poly.type
_entity_poly.pdbx_seq_one_letter_code
_entity_poly.pdbx_strand_id
1 'polypeptide(L)'
;MWTWTALDSDSKLIISWLIGGRDGEYALAFMDEVKDRLANRVQLMTDGHRACLNAVEEASGADIDYAMLIKQYGEPESNKSPERRYSPSVCSGATKTRIEGNPDPVHV
;
A
#
# COMPACT_ATOMS: atom_id res chain seq x y z
N MET A 1 7.95 -11.64 9.73
CA MET A 1 8.84 -10.94 8.78
C MET A 1 8.01 -10.56 7.58
N TRP A 2 8.13 -9.31 7.14
CA TRP A 2 7.33 -8.71 6.08
C TRP A 2 8.24 -8.00 5.08
N THR A 3 7.79 -7.93 3.83
CA THR A 3 8.45 -7.16 2.77
C THR A 3 7.60 -5.94 2.47
N TRP A 4 8.19 -4.76 2.65
CA TRP A 4 7.67 -3.48 2.21
C TRP A 4 8.21 -3.20 0.82
N THR A 5 7.37 -2.75 -0.10
CA THR A 5 7.75 -2.55 -1.51
C THR A 5 7.05 -1.32 -2.07
N ALA A 6 7.82 -0.44 -2.70
CA ALA A 6 7.31 0.72 -3.43
C ALA A 6 7.49 0.43 -4.92
N LEU A 7 6.38 0.41 -5.64
CA LEU A 7 6.32 0.09 -7.05
C LEU A 7 5.79 1.30 -7.81
N ASP A 8 6.51 1.71 -8.85
CA ASP A 8 6.02 2.71 -9.79
C ASP A 8 4.86 2.15 -10.65
N SER A 9 3.78 2.91 -10.78
CA SER A 9 2.57 2.44 -11.47
C SER A 9 2.77 2.27 -12.98
N ASP A 10 3.66 3.05 -13.59
CA ASP A 10 3.75 3.12 -15.05
C ASP A 10 4.83 2.16 -15.57
N SER A 11 6.05 2.31 -15.04
CA SER A 11 7.21 1.51 -15.42
C SER A 11 7.28 0.13 -14.76
N LYS A 12 6.52 -0.07 -13.66
CA LYS A 12 6.59 -1.27 -12.80
C LYS A 12 7.98 -1.49 -12.16
N LEU A 13 8.78 -0.43 -12.04
CA LEU A 13 10.04 -0.48 -11.32
C LEU A 13 9.80 -0.48 -9.82
N ILE A 14 10.56 -1.30 -9.09
CA ILE A 14 10.62 -1.23 -7.64
C ILE A 14 11.61 -0.11 -7.29
N ILE A 15 11.10 0.98 -6.74
CA ILE A 15 11.92 2.14 -6.37
C ILE A 15 12.54 1.99 -4.98
N SER A 16 11.95 1.19 -4.09
CA SER A 16 12.49 0.85 -2.77
C SER A 16 11.86 -0.43 -2.24
N TRP A 17 12.59 -1.15 -1.39
CA TRP A 17 12.10 -2.30 -0.64
C TRP A 17 12.80 -2.41 0.71
N LEU A 18 12.09 -2.95 1.72
CA LEU A 18 12.63 -3.19 3.05
C LEU A 18 12.08 -4.51 3.60
N ILE A 19 12.93 -5.34 4.20
CA ILE A 19 12.51 -6.56 4.91
C ILE A 19 12.58 -6.29 6.41
N GLY A 20 11.48 -6.50 7.13
CA GLY A 20 11.42 -6.14 8.54
C GLY A 20 10.14 -6.55 9.29
N GLY A 21 9.87 -5.82 10.37
CA GLY A 21 8.62 -5.87 11.13
C GLY A 21 7.44 -5.29 10.36
N ARG A 22 6.22 -5.52 10.85
CA ARG A 22 4.97 -4.91 10.34
C ARG A 22 4.43 -3.91 11.35
N ASP A 23 5.30 -3.03 11.79
CA ASP A 23 5.02 -1.98 12.77
C ASP A 23 5.34 -0.61 12.17
N GLY A 24 5.10 0.44 12.96
CA GLY A 24 5.31 1.82 12.54
C GLY A 24 6.77 2.19 12.29
N GLU A 25 7.72 1.58 13.02
CA GLU A 25 9.14 1.90 12.90
C GLU A 25 9.67 1.51 11.51
N TYR A 26 9.37 0.27 11.09
CA TYR A 26 9.73 -0.19 9.75
C TYR A 26 8.95 0.55 8.65
N ALA A 27 7.68 0.92 8.90
CA ALA A 27 6.88 1.69 7.94
C ALA A 27 7.47 3.08 7.69
N LEU A 28 7.89 3.77 8.76
CA LEU A 28 8.48 5.10 8.70
C LEU A 28 9.84 5.06 8.01
N ALA A 29 10.73 4.15 8.45
CA ALA A 29 12.05 3.99 7.83
C ALA A 29 11.94 3.68 6.32
N PHE A 30 10.96 2.87 5.94
CA PHE A 30 10.67 2.59 4.53
C PHE A 30 10.15 3.82 3.78
N MET A 31 9.21 4.59 4.36
CA MET A 31 8.68 5.78 3.69
C MET A 31 9.68 6.93 3.58
N ASP A 32 10.58 7.09 4.54
CA ASP A 32 11.70 8.05 4.44
C ASP A 32 12.59 7.71 3.23
N GLU A 33 12.94 6.43 3.05
CA GLU A 33 13.72 5.98 1.89
C GLU A 33 12.98 6.19 0.56
N VAL A 34 11.66 5.97 0.55
CA VAL A 34 10.82 6.23 -0.63
C VAL A 34 10.83 7.72 -0.96
N LYS A 35 10.59 8.58 0.04
CA LYS A 35 10.55 10.04 -0.14
C LYS A 35 11.86 10.57 -0.70
N ASP A 36 13.00 10.13 -0.17
CA ASP A 36 14.33 10.56 -0.64
C ASP A 36 14.61 10.19 -2.11
N ARG A 37 13.89 9.22 -2.67
CA ARG A 37 14.02 8.80 -4.07
C ARG A 37 13.04 9.48 -5.02
N LEU A 38 12.09 10.25 -4.51
CA LEU A 38 11.13 10.99 -5.32
C LEU A 38 11.66 12.38 -5.62
N ALA A 39 11.67 12.76 -6.90
CA ALA A 39 12.14 14.07 -7.35
C ALA A 39 11.07 15.17 -7.24
N ASN A 40 9.81 14.79 -7.09
CA ASN A 40 8.66 15.67 -7.11
C ASN A 40 7.51 15.09 -6.29
N ARG A 41 6.54 15.93 -5.99
CA ARG A 41 5.23 15.53 -5.44
C ARG A 41 4.59 14.48 -6.36
N VAL A 42 4.12 13.38 -5.78
CA VAL A 42 3.51 12.24 -6.51
C VAL A 42 2.18 11.84 -5.90
N GLN A 43 1.42 11.04 -6.65
CA GLN A 43 0.30 10.28 -6.11
C GLN A 43 0.78 8.94 -5.54
N LEU A 44 0.47 8.68 -4.27
CA LEU A 44 0.79 7.43 -3.57
C LEU A 44 -0.48 6.69 -3.16
N MET A 45 -0.45 5.37 -3.33
CA MET A 45 -1.50 4.46 -2.87
C MET A 45 -0.92 3.44 -1.90
N THR A 46 -1.55 3.25 -0.74
CA THR A 46 -1.24 2.15 0.16
C THR A 46 -2.48 1.30 0.46
N ASP A 47 -2.28 0.18 1.14
CA ASP A 47 -3.37 -0.58 1.73
C ASP A 47 -3.92 0.11 3.00
N GLY A 48 -4.92 -0.50 3.63
CA GLY A 48 -5.53 0.00 4.86
C GLY A 48 -4.71 -0.23 6.13
N HIS A 49 -3.40 -0.47 6.03
CA HIS A 49 -2.57 -0.69 7.20
C HIS A 49 -2.23 0.64 7.88
N ARG A 50 -2.66 0.80 9.13
CA ARG A 50 -2.51 2.06 9.89
C ARG A 50 -1.06 2.56 10.00
N ALA A 51 -0.07 1.66 10.00
CA ALA A 51 1.33 2.07 10.00
C ALA A 51 1.71 2.86 8.73
N CYS A 52 1.14 2.51 7.57
CA CYS A 52 1.34 3.23 6.31
C CYS A 52 0.76 4.66 6.39
N LEU A 53 -0.45 4.80 6.96
CA LEU A 53 -1.09 6.10 7.16
C LEU A 53 -0.21 7.06 7.95
N ASN A 54 0.31 6.61 9.11
CA ASN A 54 1.17 7.44 9.95
C ASN A 54 2.51 7.72 9.27
N ALA A 55 3.14 6.72 8.66
CA ALA A 55 4.43 6.87 8.01
C ALA A 55 4.39 7.85 6.82
N VAL A 56 3.33 7.83 6.02
CA VAL A 56 3.17 8.77 4.89
C VAL A 56 2.99 10.20 5.39
N GLU A 57 2.18 10.41 6.43
CA GLU A 57 1.99 11.72 7.05
C GLU A 57 3.29 12.25 7.66
N GLU A 58 4.01 11.41 8.42
CA GLU A 58 5.27 11.81 9.07
C GLU A 58 6.38 12.08 8.05
N ALA A 59 6.51 11.24 7.03
CA ALA A 59 7.55 11.41 6.01
C ALA A 59 7.24 12.58 5.08
N SER A 60 6.05 12.63 4.49
CA SER A 60 5.74 13.54 3.38
C SER A 60 4.80 14.69 3.73
N GLY A 61 4.00 14.58 4.79
CA GLY A 61 2.98 15.56 5.17
C GLY A 61 2.11 15.96 3.99
N ALA A 62 1.95 17.27 3.75
CA ALA A 62 1.15 17.81 2.65
C ALA A 62 1.81 17.71 1.25
N ASP A 63 3.07 17.27 1.14
CA ASP A 63 3.81 17.21 -0.12
C ASP A 63 3.59 15.89 -0.89
N ILE A 64 2.38 15.34 -0.79
CA ILE A 64 1.98 14.11 -1.49
C ILE A 64 0.47 14.10 -1.76
N ASP A 65 0.05 13.42 -2.82
CA ASP A 65 -1.36 13.13 -3.08
C ASP A 65 -1.65 11.68 -2.65
N TYR A 66 -2.20 11.50 -1.46
CA TYR A 66 -2.27 10.18 -0.81
C TYR A 66 -3.70 9.65 -0.73
N ALA A 67 -3.87 8.40 -1.16
CA ALA A 67 -5.10 7.64 -0.98
C ALA A 67 -4.81 6.21 -0.50
N MET A 68 -5.77 5.60 0.17
CA MET A 68 -5.75 4.17 0.49
C MET A 68 -6.72 3.40 -0.41
N LEU A 69 -6.27 2.25 -0.90
CA LEU A 69 -7.12 1.24 -1.56
C LEU A 69 -7.19 -0.01 -0.69
N ILE A 70 -8.32 -0.18 -0.01
CA ILE A 70 -8.53 -1.28 0.94
C ILE A 70 -9.31 -2.39 0.24
N LYS A 71 -8.63 -3.47 -0.14
CA LYS A 71 -9.25 -4.66 -0.74
C LYS A 71 -9.89 -5.51 0.34
N GLN A 72 -11.14 -5.89 0.12
CA GLN A 72 -11.90 -6.78 0.99
C GLN A 72 -11.85 -8.18 0.41
N TYR A 73 -11.43 -9.14 1.23
CA TYR A 73 -11.32 -10.54 0.84
C TYR A 73 -12.30 -11.37 1.67
N GLY A 74 -13.14 -12.14 1.00
CA GLY A 74 -14.10 -13.05 1.64
C GLY A 74 -13.54 -14.47 1.79
N GLU A 75 -14.20 -15.27 2.62
CA GLU A 75 -13.92 -16.71 2.65
C GLU A 75 -14.31 -17.34 1.32
N PRO A 76 -13.52 -18.30 0.80
CA PRO A 76 -13.98 -19.13 -0.29
C PRO A 76 -15.23 -19.88 0.19
N GLU A 77 -16.33 -19.85 -0.58
CA GLU A 77 -17.51 -20.66 -0.30
C GLU A 77 -17.08 -22.09 0.04
N SER A 78 -17.51 -22.55 1.22
CA SER A 78 -17.13 -23.82 1.84
C SER A 78 -17.13 -24.98 0.84
N ASN A 79 -15.95 -25.29 0.29
CA ASN A 79 -15.62 -26.59 -0.28
C ASN A 79 -14.14 -26.83 0.02
N LYS A 80 -13.90 -27.64 1.05
CA LYS A 80 -12.58 -28.10 1.51
C LYS A 80 -11.97 -29.09 0.52
N SER A 81 -11.91 -28.74 -0.75
CA SER A 81 -11.24 -29.54 -1.78
C SER A 81 -9.73 -29.29 -1.67
N PRO A 82 -8.87 -30.33 -1.72
CA PRO A 82 -7.40 -30.17 -1.68
C PRO A 82 -6.86 -29.20 -2.73
N GLU A 83 -7.57 -29.08 -3.85
CA GLU A 83 -7.24 -28.27 -5.03
C GLU A 83 -7.24 -26.76 -4.76
N ARG A 84 -7.99 -26.27 -3.75
CA ARG A 84 -8.08 -24.83 -3.45
C ARG A 84 -7.18 -24.35 -2.31
N ARG A 85 -6.34 -25.22 -1.74
CA ARG A 85 -5.51 -24.91 -0.57
C ARG A 85 -4.54 -23.72 -0.76
N TYR A 86 -4.10 -23.50 -1.99
CA TYR A 86 -3.17 -22.41 -2.36
C TYR A 86 -3.83 -21.34 -3.24
N SER A 87 -5.14 -21.41 -3.45
CA SER A 87 -5.86 -20.37 -4.18
C SER A 87 -6.02 -19.13 -3.30
N PRO A 88 -5.81 -17.92 -3.85
CA PRO A 88 -6.06 -16.69 -3.10
C PRO A 88 -7.55 -16.55 -2.78
N SER A 89 -7.85 -15.90 -1.66
CA SER A 89 -9.22 -15.54 -1.29
C SER A 89 -9.87 -14.67 -2.37
N VAL A 90 -11.19 -14.81 -2.53
CA VAL A 90 -11.95 -14.01 -3.48
C VAL A 90 -11.99 -12.55 -2.99
N CYS A 91 -11.53 -11.62 -3.82
CA CYS A 91 -11.69 -10.19 -3.58
C CYS A 91 -13.17 -9.83 -3.80
N SER A 92 -13.91 -9.55 -2.73
CA SER A 92 -15.34 -9.24 -2.76
C SER A 92 -15.65 -7.76 -2.99
N GLY A 93 -14.65 -6.89 -2.83
CA GLY A 93 -14.78 -5.47 -3.07
C GLY A 93 -13.51 -4.70 -2.74
N ALA A 94 -13.54 -3.39 -2.96
CA ALA A 94 -12.48 -2.50 -2.53
C ALA A 94 -13.04 -1.14 -2.13
N THR A 95 -12.43 -0.52 -1.12
CA THR A 95 -12.77 0.82 -0.65
C THR A 95 -11.62 1.77 -0.95
N LYS A 96 -11.90 2.81 -1.75
CA LYS A 96 -10.97 3.90 -2.04
C LYS A 96 -11.21 5.04 -1.04
N THR A 97 -10.17 5.49 -0.36
CA THR A 97 -10.25 6.59 0.61
C THR A 97 -9.19 7.62 0.29
N ARG A 98 -9.59 8.85 -0.09
CA ARG A 98 -8.67 9.99 -0.16
C ARG A 98 -8.25 10.37 1.25
N ILE A 99 -6.94 10.55 1.46
CA ILE A 99 -6.36 10.93 2.75
C ILE A 99 -5.83 12.35 2.70
N GLU A 100 -4.90 12.65 1.79
CA GLU A 100 -4.21 13.95 1.71
C GLU A 100 -4.06 14.40 0.25
N GLY A 101 -3.93 15.72 0.02
CA GLY A 101 -3.73 16.27 -1.31
C GLY A 101 -4.95 16.08 -2.22
N ASN A 102 -4.75 15.98 -3.53
CA ASN A 102 -5.78 15.83 -4.54
C ASN A 102 -5.49 14.63 -5.47
N PRO A 103 -5.51 13.38 -4.94
CA PRO A 103 -5.30 12.19 -5.76
C PRO A 103 -6.42 12.03 -6.79
N ASP A 104 -6.06 11.67 -8.02
CA ASP A 104 -7.01 11.33 -9.08
C ASP A 104 -7.70 10.00 -8.76
N PRO A 105 -9.03 9.99 -8.54
CA PRO A 105 -9.78 8.79 -8.17
C PRO A 105 -9.79 7.68 -9.25
N VAL A 106 -9.46 8.02 -10.50
CA VAL A 106 -9.29 7.04 -11.60
C VAL A 106 -8.03 6.18 -11.37
N HIS A 107 -7.01 6.75 -10.74
CA HIS A 107 -5.73 6.12 -10.46
C HIS A 107 -5.57 5.62 -9.01
N VAL A 108 -6.68 5.55 -8.26
CA VAL A 108 -6.76 4.93 -6.92
C VAL A 108 -7.28 3.50 -7.01
#